data_AF-A0A525L8R7-F1
#
_entry.id   AF-A0A525L8R7-F1
#
_cell.length_a   1.000
_cell.length_b   1.000
_cell.length_c   1.000
_cell.angle_alpha   90.00
_cell.angle_beta   90.00
_cell.angle_gamma   90.00
#
_symmetry.space_group_name_H-M   'P 1'
#
loop_
_entity.id
_entity.type
_entity.pdbx_description
1 polymer ?
#
loop_
_entity_poly.entity_id
_entity_poly.type
_entity_poly.pdbx_seq_one_letter_code
_entity_poly.pdbx_strand_id
1 'polypeptide(L)'
;MLDRLYMPFLAAITLAAIALALVWPQGLGARSPAPFGHTPVQQTPEMKAAMERETAASQRRIQAARDAVRNLQNRSLSPAQ
;
A
#
# COMPACT_ATOMS: atom_id res chain seq x y z
N MET A 1 18.73 33.53 -30.32
CA MET A 1 18.56 33.52 -28.85
C MET A 1 18.04 32.16 -28.41
N LEU A 2 18.90 31.14 -28.42
CA LEU A 2 18.55 29.81 -27.91
C LEU A 2 18.42 29.81 -26.37
N ASP A 3 19.07 30.76 -25.70
CA ASP A 3 19.01 30.96 -24.24
C ASP A 3 17.59 31.16 -23.70
N ARG A 4 16.72 31.80 -24.51
CA ARG A 4 15.30 31.98 -24.15
C ARG A 4 14.48 30.70 -24.22
N LEU A 5 14.96 29.69 -24.94
CA LEU A 5 14.30 28.38 -25.09
C LEU A 5 14.86 27.34 -24.12
N TYR A 6 16.07 27.55 -23.59
CA TYR A 6 16.74 26.60 -22.70
C TYR A 6 15.95 26.32 -21.42
N MET A 7 15.55 27.37 -20.69
CA MET A 7 14.77 27.24 -19.45
C MET A 7 13.37 26.61 -19.66
N PRO A 8 12.55 27.05 -20.64
CA PRO A 8 11.25 26.42 -20.87
C PRO A 8 11.39 24.98 -21.40
N PHE A 9 12.44 24.66 -22.15
CA PHE A 9 12.71 23.29 -22.57
C PHE A 9 13.07 22.38 -21.38
N LEU A 10 13.90 22.85 -20.45
CA LEU A 10 14.18 22.14 -19.19
C LEU A 10 12.92 21.94 -18.35
N ALA A 11 12.06 22.96 -18.26
CA ALA A 11 10.78 22.85 -17.58
C ALA A 11 9.88 21.79 -18.22
N ALA A 12 9.80 21.75 -19.56
CA ALA A 12 9.05 20.74 -20.29
C ALA A 12 9.58 19.32 -20.05
N ILE A 13 10.91 19.12 -20.07
CA ILE A 13 11.54 17.83 -19.74
C ILE A 13 11.22 17.42 -18.30
N THR A 14 11.26 18.37 -17.36
CA THR A 14 10.97 18.11 -15.95
C THR A 14 9.52 17.65 -15.76
N LEU A 15 8.57 18.33 -16.40
CA LEU A 15 7.17 17.92 -16.39
C LEU A 15 6.95 16.56 -17.04
N ALA A 16 7.65 16.26 -18.15
CA ALA A 16 7.60 14.95 -18.78
C ALA A 16 8.13 13.84 -17.86
N ALA A 17 9.23 14.09 -17.15
CA ALA A 17 9.79 13.14 -16.18
C ALA A 17 8.85 12.88 -15.00
N ILE A 18 8.20 13.92 -14.47
CA ILE A 18 7.19 13.80 -13.41
C ILE A 18 5.99 12.99 -13.91
N ALA A 19 5.47 13.31 -15.11
CA ALA A 19 4.36 12.58 -15.70
C ALA A 19 4.68 11.08 -15.89
N LEU A 20 5.90 10.77 -16.34
CA LEU A 20 6.36 9.39 -16.50
C LEU A 20 6.46 8.66 -15.14
N ALA A 21 6.94 9.34 -14.10
CA ALA A 21 7.01 8.78 -12.75
C ALA A 21 5.61 8.48 -12.18
N LEU A 22 4.62 9.33 -12.44
CA LEU A 22 3.24 9.14 -11.99
C LEU A 22 2.52 7.99 -12.72
N VAL A 23 2.94 7.67 -13.95
CA VAL A 23 2.41 6.52 -14.71
C VAL A 23 2.87 5.18 -14.11
N TRP A 24 3.99 5.14 -13.39
CA TRP A 24 4.46 3.90 -12.79
C TRP A 24 3.59 3.49 -11.58
N PRO A 25 3.18 2.21 -11.48
CA PRO A 25 2.36 1.76 -10.35
C PRO A 25 3.05 1.99 -9.01
N GLN A 26 2.43 2.78 -8.14
CA GLN A 26 2.97 3.21 -6.84
C GLN A 26 2.76 2.16 -5.72
N GLY A 27 2.97 0.87 -6.02
CA GLY A 27 2.78 -0.20 -5.02
C GLY A 27 3.13 -1.59 -5.53
N LEU A 28 3.53 -2.47 -4.59
CA LEU A 28 3.80 -3.89 -4.88
C LEU A 28 2.52 -4.58 -5.35
N GLY A 29 2.53 -5.14 -6.56
CA GLY A 29 1.39 -5.86 -7.14
C GLY A 29 0.35 -5.00 -7.86
N ALA A 30 0.59 -3.69 -8.04
CA ALA A 30 -0.22 -2.87 -8.93
C ALA A 30 0.17 -3.10 -10.40
N ARG A 31 -0.83 -3.23 -11.28
CA ARG A 31 -0.63 -3.49 -12.71
C ARG A 31 0.03 -2.28 -13.38
N SER A 32 1.13 -2.51 -14.10
CA SER A 32 1.72 -1.47 -14.95
C SER A 32 0.77 -1.11 -16.12
N PRO A 33 0.62 0.19 -16.46
CA PRO A 33 -0.21 0.61 -17.59
C PRO A 33 0.26 -0.02 -18.91
N ALA A 34 -0.67 -0.21 -19.85
CA ALA A 34 -0.34 -0.69 -21.19
C ALA A 34 0.55 0.33 -21.93
N PRO A 35 1.51 -0.10 -22.77
CA PRO A 35 1.82 -1.50 -23.14
C PRO A 35 2.78 -2.22 -22.17
N PHE A 36 3.30 -1.55 -21.14
CA PHE A 36 4.46 -2.00 -20.36
C PHE A 36 4.10 -2.92 -19.16
N GLY A 37 3.00 -3.69 -19.24
CA GLY A 37 2.50 -4.46 -18.09
C GLY A 37 1.63 -5.68 -18.40
N HIS A 38 1.82 -6.73 -17.61
CA HIS A 38 0.94 -7.91 -17.53
C HIS A 38 0.21 -7.95 -16.19
N THR A 39 -0.89 -8.70 -16.10
CA THR A 39 -1.67 -8.84 -14.86
C THR A 39 -0.81 -9.48 -13.76
N PRO A 40 -0.55 -8.78 -12.64
CA PRO A 40 0.25 -9.33 -11.55
C PRO A 40 -0.48 -10.51 -10.89
N VAL A 41 0.27 -11.51 -10.40
CA VAL A 41 -0.29 -12.67 -9.69
C VAL A 41 -1.08 -12.23 -8.45
N GLN A 42 -0.65 -11.15 -7.80
CA GLN A 42 -1.34 -10.55 -6.64
C GLN A 42 -2.72 -9.97 -6.98
N GLN A 43 -2.99 -9.69 -8.26
CA GLN A 43 -4.30 -9.19 -8.71
C GLN A 43 -5.27 -10.30 -9.11
N THR A 44 -4.83 -11.55 -9.14
CA THR A 44 -5.70 -12.70 -9.42
C THR A 44 -6.78 -12.83 -8.34
N PRO A 45 -8.00 -13.24 -8.72
CA PRO A 45 -9.08 -13.40 -7.76
C PRO A 45 -8.75 -14.44 -6.68
N GLU A 46 -8.00 -15.50 -7.03
CA GLU A 46 -7.55 -16.53 -6.10
C GLU A 46 -6.60 -15.96 -5.04
N MET A 47 -5.61 -15.15 -5.46
CA MET A 47 -4.64 -14.56 -4.55
C MET A 47 -5.27 -13.49 -3.64
N LYS A 48 -6.19 -12.67 -4.18
CA LYS A 48 -6.94 -11.71 -3.37
C LYS A 48 -7.76 -12.41 -2.28
N ALA A 49 -8.47 -13.47 -2.65
CA ALA A 49 -9.23 -14.26 -1.68
C ALA A 49 -8.33 -14.92 -0.61
N ALA A 50 -7.13 -15.37 -0.98
CA ALA A 50 -6.16 -15.90 -0.02
C ALA A 50 -5.67 -14.80 0.95
N MET A 51 -5.30 -13.63 0.42
CA MET A 51 -4.82 -12.49 1.22
C MET A 51 -5.89 -11.95 2.17
N GLU A 52 -7.15 -11.90 1.75
CA GLU A 52 -8.28 -11.52 2.61
C GLU A 52 -8.49 -12.51 3.76
N ARG A 53 -8.40 -13.82 3.50
CA ARG A 53 -8.51 -14.85 4.54
C ARG A 53 -7.37 -14.75 5.55
N GLU A 54 -6.14 -14.55 5.09
CA GLU A 54 -4.98 -14.37 5.96
C GLU A 54 -5.12 -13.10 6.80
N THR A 55 -5.55 -11.99 6.19
CA THR A 55 -5.80 -10.72 6.88
C THR A 55 -6.87 -10.88 7.96
N ALA A 56 -7.99 -11.55 7.63
CA ALA A 56 -9.07 -11.81 8.58
C ALA A 56 -8.60 -12.70 9.74
N ALA A 57 -7.80 -13.74 9.48
CA ALA A 57 -7.24 -14.60 10.52
C ALA A 57 -6.27 -13.82 11.42
N SER A 58 -5.43 -12.96 10.85
CA SER A 58 -4.51 -12.10 11.60
C SER A 58 -5.26 -11.11 12.50
N GLN A 59 -6.30 -10.45 11.96
CA GLN A 59 -7.14 -9.54 12.75
C GLN A 59 -7.78 -10.23 13.95
N ARG A 60 -8.32 -11.45 13.77
CA ARG A 60 -8.87 -12.23 14.89
C ARG A 60 -7.83 -12.50 15.98
N ARG A 61 -6.60 -12.86 15.60
CA ARG A 61 -5.50 -13.10 16.55
C ARG A 61 -5.14 -11.82 17.31
N ILE A 62 -5.06 -10.69 16.62
CA ILE A 62 -4.75 -9.39 17.22
C ILE A 62 -5.85 -8.97 18.20
N GLN A 63 -7.12 -9.16 17.84
CA GLN A 63 -8.24 -8.82 18.73
C GLN A 63 -8.27 -9.72 19.97
N ALA A 64 -8.09 -11.03 19.80
CA ALA A 64 -7.98 -11.96 20.93
C ALA A 64 -6.84 -11.59 21.88
N ALA A 65 -5.68 -11.19 21.34
CA ALA A 65 -4.56 -10.72 22.15
C ALA A 65 -4.89 -9.43 22.92
N ARG A 66 -5.56 -8.46 22.27
CA ARG A 66 -6.01 -7.23 22.92
C ARG A 66 -7.01 -7.48 24.03
N ASP A 67 -7.97 -8.38 23.80
CA ASP A 67 -8.98 -8.76 24.80
C ASP A 67 -8.34 -9.45 26.01
N ALA A 68 -7.38 -10.36 25.77
CA ALA A 68 -6.61 -11.00 26.84
C ALA A 68 -5.84 -9.98 27.70
N VAL A 69 -5.17 -9.00 27.07
CA VAL A 69 -4.48 -7.91 27.79
C VAL A 69 -5.46 -7.07 28.59
N ARG A 70 -6.62 -6.71 28.01
CA ARG A 70 -7.65 -5.92 28.69
C ARG A 70 -8.20 -6.64 29.91
N ASN A 71 -8.43 -7.95 29.82
CA ASN A 71 -8.89 -8.77 30.93
C ASN A 71 -7.85 -8.86 32.06
N LEU A 72 -6.57 -9.00 31.72
CA LEU A 72 -5.48 -8.98 32.71
C LEU A 72 -5.41 -7.63 33.44
N GLN A 73 -5.53 -6.52 32.70
CA GLN A 73 -5.56 -5.18 33.28
C GLN A 73 -6.75 -5.02 34.24
N ASN A 74 -7.96 -5.40 33.82
CA ASN A 74 -9.16 -5.32 34.66
C ASN A 74 -9.02 -6.14 35.94
N ARG A 75 -8.40 -7.33 35.87
CA ARG A 75 -8.16 -8.18 37.04
C ARG A 75 -7.11 -7.59 37.99
N SER A 76 -6.09 -6.93 37.46
CA SER A 76 -5.07 -6.24 38.28
C SER A 76 -5.58 -4.96 38.96
N LEU A 77 -6.61 -4.33 38.38
CA LEU A 77 -7.27 -3.13 38.93
C LEU A 77 -8.41 -3.47 39.92
N SER A 78 -8.86 -4.72 39.96
CA SER A 78 -9.86 -5.22 40.92
C SER A 78 -9.28 -6.31 41.86
N PRO A 79 -8.14 -6.10 42.54
CA PRO A 79 -7.67 -7.04 43.53
C PRO A 79 -8.49 -6.86 44.81
N ALA A 80 -9.36 -7.83 45.10
CA ALA A 80 -10.00 -8.08 46.39
C ALA A 80 -10.70 -6.87 47.07
N GLN A 81 -12.03 -6.79 46.90
CA GLN A 81 -12.91 -6.44 48.02
C GLN A 81 -13.38 -7.73 48.68
#